data_AF-A0A0F9QLC9-F1
#
_entry.id   AF-A0A0F9QLC9-F1
#
_cell.length_a   1.000
_cell.length_b   1.000
_cell.length_c   1.000
_cell.angle_alpha   90.00
_cell.angle_beta   90.00
_cell.angle_gamma   90.00
#
_symmetry.space_group_name_H-M   'P 1'
#
loop_
_entity.id
_entity.type
_entity.pdbx_description
1 polymer ?
#
loop_
_entity_poly.entity_id
_entity_poly.type
_entity_poly.pdbx_seq_one_letter_code
_entity_poly.pdbx_strand_id
1 'polypeptide(L)'
;MEPKEIGMKANLTLTGLDMLFKPYEQVLVRKMWEEGIEPTGSGDLYRHVNEVLPPKSGKGTDQEKEAISRASVIFAANRFCDTGIWGFKTATGKGGHHR
;
A
#
# COMPACT_ATOMS: atom_id res chain seq x y z
N MET A 1 -39.68 3.75 11.00
CA MET A 1 -38.60 3.07 11.74
C MET A 1 -37.49 4.10 11.87
N GLU A 2 -37.33 4.70 13.05
CA GLU A 2 -36.33 5.75 13.28
C GLU A 2 -34.92 5.16 13.09
N PRO A 3 -34.01 5.81 12.33
CA PRO A 3 -32.64 5.33 12.18
C PRO A 3 -31.95 5.33 13.55
N LYS A 4 -31.49 4.16 13.97
CA LYS A 4 -30.78 3.99 15.23
C LYS A 4 -29.33 4.43 15.01
N GLU A 5 -28.94 5.57 15.56
CA GLU A 5 -27.54 6.00 15.55
C GLU A 5 -26.69 4.98 16.32
N ILE A 6 -25.82 4.27 15.60
CA ILE A 6 -24.81 3.42 16.22
C ILE A 6 -23.57 4.28 16.38
N GLY A 7 -23.38 4.84 17.58
CA GLY A 7 -22.18 5.61 17.90
C GLY A 7 -20.93 4.73 17.78
N MET A 8 -20.13 4.95 16.74
CA MET A 8 -18.87 4.25 16.53
C MET A 8 -17.75 5.01 17.26
N LYS A 9 -17.16 4.42 18.30
CA LYS A 9 -15.91 4.92 18.90
C LYS A 9 -14.72 4.34 18.13
N ALA A 10 -14.21 5.07 17.15
CA ALA A 10 -12.97 4.73 16.45
C ALA A 10 -11.76 5.33 17.17
N ASN A 11 -10.79 4.49 17.56
CA ASN A 11 -9.49 4.98 18.02
C ASN A 11 -8.58 5.22 16.82
N LEU A 12 -8.61 6.45 16.30
CA LEU A 12 -7.83 6.85 15.13
C LEU A 12 -6.31 6.77 15.34
N THR A 13 -5.85 6.77 16.61
CA THR A 13 -4.41 6.70 16.94
C THR A 13 -3.81 5.29 16.87
N LEU A 14 -4.64 4.24 16.93
CA LEU A 14 -4.17 2.84 16.95
C LEU A 14 -4.57 2.03 15.71
N THR A 15 -5.65 2.40 15.01
CA THR A 15 -6.21 1.56 13.92
C THR A 15 -6.65 2.33 12.68
N GLY A 16 -6.41 3.65 12.61
CA GLY A 16 -6.91 4.49 11.51
C GLY A 16 -6.45 4.01 10.12
N LEU A 17 -5.18 3.63 9.98
CA LEU A 17 -4.64 3.09 8.73
C LEU A 17 -5.12 1.65 8.46
N ASP A 18 -5.28 0.82 9.50
CA ASP A 18 -5.78 -0.55 9.36
C ASP A 18 -7.21 -0.62 8.82
N MET A 19 -8.00 0.41 9.09
CA MET A 19 -9.37 0.52 8.58
C MET A 19 -9.43 0.92 7.10
N LEU A 20 -8.39 1.59 6.58
CA LEU A 20 -8.39 2.19 5.25
C LEU A 20 -7.50 1.46 4.25
N PHE A 21 -6.47 0.76 4.74
CA PHE A 21 -5.41 0.20 3.93
C PHE A 21 -5.12 -1.26 4.29
N LYS A 22 -4.88 -2.06 3.26
CA LYS A 22 -4.35 -3.42 3.43
C LYS A 22 -2.95 -3.38 4.08
N PRO A 23 -2.49 -4.44 4.76
CA PRO A 23 -1.20 -4.43 5.43
C PRO A 23 -0.02 -3.97 4.55
N TYR A 24 0.04 -4.41 3.28
CA TYR A 24 1.09 -3.99 2.36
C TYR A 24 0.95 -2.53 1.89
N GLU A 25 -0.28 -2.02 1.81
CA GLU A 25 -0.55 -0.62 1.47
C GLU A 25 -0.11 0.31 2.60
N GLN A 26 -0.24 -0.13 3.86
CA GLN A 26 0.27 0.61 5.00
C GLN A 26 1.79 0.70 5.00
N VAL A 27 2.48 -0.39 4.62
CA VAL A 27 3.94 -0.38 4.46
C VAL A 27 4.34 0.66 3.41
N LEU A 28 3.64 0.71 2.28
CA LEU A 28 3.87 1.72 1.26
C LEU A 28 3.67 3.14 1.82
N VAL A 29 2.52 3.42 2.44
CA VAL A 29 2.21 4.77 2.98
C VAL A 29 3.25 5.19 4.05
N ARG A 30 3.67 4.27 4.92
CA ARG A 30 4.71 4.51 5.92
C ARG A 30 6.05 4.82 5.28
N LYS A 31 6.48 4.03 4.27
CA LYS A 31 7.71 4.29 3.53
C LYS A 31 7.72 5.68 2.92
N MET A 32 6.63 6.10 2.28
CA MET A 32 6.52 7.46 1.72
C MET A 32 6.61 8.52 2.82
N TRP A 33 5.95 8.32 3.96
CA TRP A 33 6.01 9.27 5.07
C TRP A 33 7.42 9.41 5.63
N GLU A 34 8.14 8.29 5.79
CA GLU A 34 9.47 8.24 6.39
C GLU A 34 10.57 8.76 5.45
N GLU A 35 10.50 8.44 4.16
CA GLU A 35 11.52 8.81 3.16
C GLU A 35 11.19 10.10 2.40
N GLY A 36 9.98 10.64 2.58
CA GLY A 36 9.49 11.81 1.86
C GLY A 36 8.91 11.47 0.48
N ILE A 37 8.50 12.50 -0.26
CA ILE A 37 7.76 12.40 -1.54
C ILE A 37 8.68 12.01 -2.71
N GLU A 38 9.88 11.49 -2.47
CA GLU A 38 10.76 11.09 -3.58
C GLU A 38 10.24 9.80 -4.22
N PRO A 39 9.79 9.85 -5.48
CA PRO A 39 9.13 8.72 -6.11
C PRO A 39 10.13 7.60 -6.36
N THR A 40 9.96 6.48 -5.65
CA THR A 40 10.74 5.26 -5.86
C THR A 40 10.08 4.38 -6.92
N GLY A 41 10.87 3.70 -7.74
CA GLY A 41 10.36 2.80 -8.76
C GLY A 41 9.57 1.62 -8.17
N SER A 42 8.60 1.11 -8.92
CA SER A 42 7.74 -0.01 -8.49
C SER A 42 8.49 -1.30 -8.11
N GLY A 43 9.72 -1.49 -8.62
CA GLY A 43 10.57 -2.61 -8.23
C GLY A 43 11.07 -2.50 -6.79
N ASP A 44 11.48 -1.30 -6.38
CA ASP A 44 11.97 -1.04 -5.03
C ASP A 44 10.83 -1.08 -4.00
N LEU A 45 9.66 -0.54 -4.36
CA LEU A 45 8.45 -0.65 -3.55
C LEU A 45 8.05 -2.11 -3.31
N TYR A 46 8.09 -2.93 -4.36
CA TYR A 46 7.81 -4.37 -4.25
C TYR A 46 8.80 -5.09 -3.34
N ARG A 47 10.10 -4.81 -3.50
CA ARG A 47 11.15 -5.40 -2.66
C ARG A 47 10.93 -5.03 -1.20
N HIS A 48 10.75 -3.74 -0.91
CA HIS A 48 10.53 -3.25 0.45
C HIS A 48 9.29 -3.87 1.10
N VAL A 49 8.16 -3.94 0.38
CA VAL A 49 6.93 -4.58 0.90
C VAL A 49 7.17 -6.03 1.32
N ASN A 50 7.88 -6.81 0.50
CA ASN A 50 8.13 -8.23 0.79
C ASN A 50 9.27 -8.46 1.79
N GLU A 51 10.15 -7.48 1.99
CA GLU A 51 11.12 -7.48 3.10
C GLU A 51 10.43 -7.23 4.45
N VAL A 52 9.48 -6.29 4.49
CA VAL A 52 8.73 -5.94 5.72
C VAL A 52 7.64 -6.96 6.05
N LEU A 53 6.97 -7.49 5.03
CA LEU A 53 5.93 -8.51 5.14
C LEU A 53 6.37 -9.79 4.44
N PRO A 54 7.38 -10.51 4.98
CA PRO A 54 7.88 -11.71 4.35
C PRO A 54 6.77 -12.77 4.24
N PRO A 55 6.73 -13.52 3.13
CA PRO A 55 5.80 -14.63 2.99
C PRO A 55 6.04 -15.63 4.13
N LYS A 56 4.97 -16.07 4.78
CA LYS A 56 5.08 -17.17 5.74
C LYS A 56 5.24 -18.43 4.91
N SER A 57 6.34 -19.15 5.10
CA SER A 57 6.56 -20.45 4.45
C SER A 57 5.54 -21.48 4.96
N GLY A 58 4.35 -21.51 4.37
CA GLY A 58 3.27 -22.43 4.71
C GLY A 58 2.84 -23.19 3.47
N LYS A 59 3.04 -24.52 3.47
CA LYS A 59 2.30 -25.43 2.57
C LYS A 59 0.91 -25.62 3.17
N GLY A 60 0.02 -24.65 2.99
CA GLY A 60 -1.28 -24.65 3.65
C GLY A 60 -2.32 -23.88 2.84
N THR A 61 -3.49 -24.47 2.72
CA THR A 61 -4.60 -24.06 1.85
C THR A 61 -5.08 -22.62 2.12
N ASP A 62 -5.14 -21.85 1.03
CA ASP A 62 -5.92 -20.64 0.72
C ASP A 62 -5.80 -19.35 1.55
N GLN A 63 -5.11 -19.30 2.70
CA GLN A 63 -4.93 -18.02 3.43
C GLN A 63 -3.53 -17.78 4.05
N GLU A 64 -2.53 -18.57 3.70
CA GLU A 64 -1.16 -18.43 4.23
C GLU A 64 -0.24 -17.66 3.28
N LYS A 65 -0.36 -16.32 3.34
CA LYS A 65 0.56 -15.25 2.86
C LYS A 65 1.59 -15.65 1.78
N GLU A 66 1.12 -15.79 0.54
CA GLU A 66 1.98 -15.62 -0.63
C GLU A 66 2.62 -14.22 -0.64
N ALA A 67 3.80 -14.10 -1.24
CA ALA A 67 4.46 -12.81 -1.44
C ALA A 67 3.51 -11.86 -2.18
N ILE A 68 3.48 -10.58 -1.79
CA ILE A 68 2.62 -9.60 -2.44
C ILE A 68 3.10 -9.41 -3.88
N SER A 69 2.23 -9.66 -4.85
CA SER A 69 2.58 -9.53 -6.26
C SER A 69 3.03 -8.09 -6.61
N ARG A 70 3.98 -7.97 -7.53
CA ARG A 70 4.43 -6.67 -8.04
C ARG A 70 3.28 -5.87 -8.67
N ALA A 71 2.32 -6.53 -9.30
CA ALA A 71 1.14 -5.88 -9.87
C ALA A 71 0.27 -5.21 -8.79
N SER A 72 0.06 -5.86 -7.64
CA SER A 72 -0.68 -5.29 -6.51
C SER A 72 -0.02 -4.01 -5.99
N VAL A 73 1.31 -3.99 -5.90
CA VAL A 73 2.07 -2.82 -5.48
C VAL A 73 1.92 -1.68 -6.49
N ILE A 74 2.00 -1.96 -7.79
CA ILE A 74 1.81 -0.96 -8.84
C ILE A 74 0.41 -0.35 -8.79
N PHE A 75 -0.63 -1.18 -8.66
CA PHE A 75 -2.00 -0.68 -8.61
C PHE A 75 -2.27 0.16 -7.35
N ALA A 76 -1.71 -0.23 -6.21
CA ALA A 76 -1.80 0.57 -4.99
C ALA A 76 -1.08 1.93 -5.15
N ALA A 77 0.15 1.93 -5.68
CA ALA A 77 0.90 3.15 -5.93
C ALA A 77 0.16 4.11 -6.90
N ASN A 78 -0.38 3.58 -8.01
CA ASN A 78 -1.18 4.38 -8.94
C ASN A 78 -2.41 4.97 -8.25
N ARG A 79 -3.14 4.16 -7.48
CA ARG A 79 -4.31 4.63 -6.70
C ARG A 79 -3.92 5.76 -5.73
N PHE A 80 -2.75 5.68 -5.10
CA PHE A 80 -2.27 6.74 -4.21
C PHE A 80 -1.94 8.03 -4.96
N CYS A 81 -1.35 7.94 -6.14
CA CYS A 81 -1.16 9.09 -7.01
C CYS A 81 -2.50 9.70 -7.45
N ASP A 82 -3.45 8.85 -7.90
CA ASP A 82 -4.77 9.30 -8.38
C ASP A 82 -5.62 9.94 -7.27
N THR A 83 -5.44 9.50 -6.02
CA THR A 83 -6.14 10.04 -4.85
C THR A 83 -5.42 11.21 -4.17
N GLY A 84 -4.27 11.63 -4.71
CA GLY A 84 -3.45 12.72 -4.16
C GLY A 84 -2.76 12.37 -2.83
N ILE A 85 -2.72 11.10 -2.45
CA ILE A 85 -1.94 10.63 -1.31
C ILE A 85 -0.46 10.75 -1.63
N TRP A 86 -0.06 10.37 -2.85
CA TRP A 86 1.32 10.46 -3.35
C TRP A 86 1.46 11.45 -4.50
N GLY A 87 2.64 12.06 -4.61
CA GLY A 87 3.08 12.68 -5.85
C GLY A 87 3.66 11.64 -6.81
N PHE A 88 3.85 12.02 -8.07
CA PHE A 88 4.58 11.23 -9.05
C PHE A 88 5.56 12.11 -9.80
N LYS A 89 6.62 11.50 -10.35
CA LYS A 89 7.56 12.19 -11.21
C LYS A 89 7.62 11.47 -12.53
N THR A 90 7.35 12.22 -13.59
CA THR A 90 7.48 11.68 -14.94
C THR A 90 8.95 11.58 -15.33
N ALA A 91 9.35 10.42 -15.83
CA ALA A 91 10.66 10.22 -16.44
C ALA A 91 10.51 9.52 -17.80
N THR A 92 11.29 9.94 -18.78
CA THR A 92 11.39 9.27 -20.08
C THR A 92 12.47 8.20 -20.03
N GLY A 93 12.12 6.97 -20.41
CA GLY A 93 13.05 5.83 -20.44
C GLY A 93 12.82 4.91 -21.64
N LYS A 94 13.68 3.90 -21.81
CA LYS A 94 13.45 2.85 -22.82
C LYS A 94 12.16 2.09 -22.47
N GLY A 95 11.12 2.27 -23.28
CA GLY A 95 9.80 1.67 -23.07
C GLY A 95 8.64 2.66 -22.96
N GLY A 96 8.91 3.97 -22.97
CA GLY A 96 7.88 5.01 -23.03
C GLY A 96 7.89 5.96 -21.84
N HIS A 97 6.72 6.53 -21.53
CA HIS A 97 6.55 7.44 -20.39
C HIS A 97 6.34 6.65 -19.11
N HIS A 98 7.19 6.88 -18.12
CA HIS A 98 7.04 6.33 -16.78
C HIS A 98 6.48 7.42 -15.86
N ARG A 99 5.55 7.03 -14.98
CA ARG A 99 5.01 7.83 -13.89
C ARG A 99 5.50 7.26 -12.58
#